data_AF-A0A352SL16-F1
#
_entry.id   AF-A0A352SL16-F1
#
_cell.length_a   1.000
_cell.length_b   1.000
_cell.length_c   1.000
_cell.angle_alpha   90.00
_cell.angle_beta   90.00
_cell.angle_gamma   90.00
#
_symmetry.space_group_name_H-M   'P 1'
#
loop_
_entity.id
_entity.type
_entity.pdbx_description
1 polymer ?
#
loop_
_entity_poly.entity_id
_entity_poly.type
_entity_poly.pdbx_seq_one_letter_code
_entity_poly.pdbx_strand_id
1 'polypeptide(L)'
;MSLDTFQIHSQTKDGITVLKLQGELDAQTAVVLEEEFDKLLEKQKFQVITNGQALQYIASAGLGVYMAYIERFRDVGGDIKVTHLSERVQHVFDLLGFTKIIDVLGTDDEATQRFQSTS
;
A
#
# COMPACT_ATOMS: atom_id res chain seq x y z
N MET A 1 -16.50 3.97 -23.88
CA MET A 1 -16.13 4.59 -22.60
C MET A 1 -15.47 3.49 -21.79
N SER A 2 -14.15 3.41 -21.82
CA SER A 2 -13.42 2.38 -21.08
C SER A 2 -13.38 2.83 -19.63
N LEU A 3 -14.04 2.08 -18.74
CA LEU A 3 -13.83 2.19 -17.31
C LEU A 3 -12.44 1.61 -17.05
N ASP A 4 -11.44 2.45 -16.81
CA ASP A 4 -10.19 2.02 -16.20
C ASP A 4 -10.50 1.67 -14.73
N THR A 5 -11.05 0.47 -14.52
CA THR A 5 -11.45 -0.01 -13.21
C THR A 5 -10.20 -0.26 -12.37
N PHE A 6 -9.99 0.53 -11.33
CA PHE A 6 -9.00 0.22 -10.29
C PHE A 6 -9.35 -1.10 -9.61
N GLN A 7 -8.36 -1.99 -9.49
CA GLN A 7 -8.55 -3.32 -8.94
C GLN A 7 -7.50 -3.59 -7.87
N ILE A 8 -7.93 -4.25 -6.80
CA ILE A 8 -7.06 -4.74 -5.73
C ILE A 8 -7.17 -6.26 -5.70
N HIS A 9 -6.04 -6.94 -5.89
CA HIS A 9 -5.95 -8.38 -5.67
C HIS A 9 -5.19 -8.64 -4.37
N SER A 10 -5.84 -9.31 -3.41
CA SER A 10 -5.23 -9.64 -2.12
C SER A 10 -4.74 -11.08 -2.08
N GLN A 11 -3.55 -11.28 -1.52
CA GLN A 11 -2.98 -12.60 -1.26
C GLN A 11 -2.30 -12.58 0.11
N THR A 12 -2.66 -13.51 0.99
CA THR A 12 -2.02 -13.64 2.30
C THR A 12 -1.10 -14.85 2.30
N LYS A 13 0.14 -14.67 2.78
CA LYS A 13 1.11 -15.73 2.99
C LYS A 13 1.92 -15.43 4.25
N ASP A 14 2.12 -16.43 5.10
CA ASP A 14 2.94 -16.33 6.32
C ASP A 14 2.57 -15.15 7.23
N GLY A 15 1.27 -14.85 7.35
CA GLY A 15 0.75 -13.74 8.18
C GLY A 15 0.81 -12.36 7.52
N ILE A 16 1.46 -12.23 6.36
CA ILE A 16 1.60 -10.98 5.61
C ILE A 16 0.60 -10.97 4.46
N THR A 17 -0.10 -9.85 4.28
CA THR A 17 -1.05 -9.66 3.17
C THR A 17 -0.46 -8.76 2.11
N VAL A 18 -0.35 -9.27 0.89
CA VAL A 18 0.05 -8.51 -0.30
C VAL A 18 -1.20 -8.05 -1.04
N LEU A 19 -1.35 -6.74 -1.20
CA LEU A 19 -2.36 -6.07 -2.00
C LEU A 19 -1.71 -5.61 -3.32
N LYS A 20 -2.07 -6.25 -4.44
CA LYS A 20 -1.62 -5.85 -5.77
C LYS A 20 -2.59 -4.82 -6.32
N LEU A 21 -2.09 -3.59 -6.48
CA LEU A 21 -2.85 -2.45 -6.96
C LEU A 21 -2.69 -2.33 -8.47
N GLN A 22 -3.81 -2.24 -9.18
CA GLN A 22 -3.84 -2.10 -10.64
C GLN A 22 -4.71 -0.92 -11.05
N GLY A 23 -4.18 -0.05 -11.92
CA GLY A 23 -4.87 1.12 -12.44
C GLY A 23 -4.35 2.43 -11.85
N GLU A 24 -5.25 3.36 -11.54
CA GLU A 24 -4.90 4.68 -10.99
C GLU A 24 -5.48 4.85 -9.58
N LEU A 25 -4.68 5.37 -8.66
CA LEU A 25 -5.09 5.65 -7.28
C LEU A 25 -5.38 7.15 -7.11
N ASP A 26 -6.63 7.54 -7.33
CA ASP A 26 -7.14 8.92 -7.25
C ASP A 26 -8.15 9.09 -6.09
N ALA A 27 -8.88 10.19 -6.06
CA ALA A 27 -9.86 10.44 -5.00
C ALA A 27 -11.05 9.46 -4.99
N GLN A 28 -11.41 8.90 -6.15
CA GLN A 28 -12.51 7.93 -6.25
C GLN A 28 -12.04 6.54 -5.84
N THR A 29 -10.85 6.13 -6.31
CA THR A 29 -10.32 4.79 -6.08
C THR A 29 -9.62 4.66 -4.73
N ALA A 30 -9.22 5.78 -4.10
CA ALA A 30 -8.75 5.84 -2.72
C ALA A 30 -9.75 5.23 -1.74
N VAL A 31 -11.06 5.43 -1.96
CA VAL A 31 -12.12 4.84 -1.12
C VAL A 31 -12.06 3.30 -1.14
N VAL A 32 -11.72 2.71 -2.30
CA VAL A 32 -11.59 1.24 -2.43
C VAL A 32 -10.38 0.73 -1.64
N LEU A 33 -9.27 1.47 -1.65
CA LEU A 33 -8.09 1.11 -0.86
C LEU A 33 -8.36 1.25 0.65
N GLU A 34 -9.07 2.31 1.04
CA GLU A 34 -9.53 2.56 2.41
C GLU A 34 -10.37 1.39 2.94
N GLU A 35 -11.38 0.98 2.18
CA GLU A 35 -12.23 -0.18 2.52
C GLU A 35 -11.44 -1.48 2.66
N GLU A 36 -10.46 -1.73 1.78
CA GLU A 36 -9.62 -2.92 1.89
C GLU A 36 -8.73 -2.88 3.15
N PHE A 37 -8.19 -1.71 3.51
CA PHE A 37 -7.42 -1.58 4.74
C PHE A 37 -8.29 -1.78 5.99
N ASP A 38 -9.49 -1.22 6.05
CA ASP A 38 -10.41 -1.47 7.17
C ASP A 38 -10.77 -2.96 7.28
N LYS A 39 -11.06 -3.63 6.16
CA LYS A 39 -11.30 -5.09 6.13
C LYS A 39 -10.12 -5.88 6.68
N LEU A 40 -8.89 -5.45 6.43
CA LEU A 40 -7.69 -6.11 6.97
C LEU A 40 -7.54 -5.89 8.47
N LEU A 41 -7.80 -4.68 8.96
CA LEU A 41 -7.81 -4.36 10.39
C LEU A 41 -8.88 -5.18 11.13
N GLU A 42 -10.10 -5.26 10.60
CA GLU A 42 -11.19 -6.08 11.14
C GLU A 42 -10.83 -7.56 11.21
N LYS A 43 -10.12 -8.07 10.18
CA LYS A 43 -9.62 -9.46 10.11
C LYS A 43 -8.33 -9.69 10.89
N GLN A 44 -7.86 -8.70 11.64
CA GLN A 44 -6.63 -8.75 12.42
C GLN A 44 -5.37 -9.10 11.59
N LYS A 45 -5.33 -8.64 10.34
CA LYS A 45 -4.19 -8.82 9.44
C LYS A 45 -3.37 -7.53 9.40
N PHE A 46 -2.36 -7.44 10.26
CA PHE A 46 -1.68 -6.17 10.52
C PHE A 46 -0.37 -5.96 9.74
N GLN A 47 0.13 -6.96 9.02
CA GLN A 47 1.31 -6.83 8.18
C GLN A 47 0.87 -6.78 6.71
N VAL A 48 1.02 -5.62 6.08
CA VAL A 48 0.51 -5.38 4.73
C VAL A 48 1.61 -4.89 3.80
N ILE A 49 1.64 -5.46 2.59
CA ILE A 49 2.48 -5.01 1.48
C ILE A 49 1.54 -4.53 0.38
N THR A 50 1.69 -3.29 -0.06
CA THR A 50 1.00 -2.78 -1.25
C THR A 50 1.95 -2.81 -2.43
N ASN A 51 1.70 -3.73 -3.37
CA ASN A 51 2.47 -3.88 -4.59
C ASN A 51 1.90 -2.97 -5.69
N GLY A 52 2.70 -1.99 -6.10
CA GLY A 52 2.37 -0.98 -7.10
C GLY A 52 2.83 -1.29 -8.52
N GLN A 53 3.22 -2.54 -8.84
CA GLN A 53 3.78 -2.89 -10.15
C GLN A 53 2.83 -2.55 -11.31
N ALA A 54 1.51 -2.67 -11.08
CA ALA A 54 0.47 -2.34 -12.07
C ALA A 54 -0.21 -0.98 -11.77
N LEU A 55 0.34 -0.20 -10.84
CA LEU A 55 -0.15 1.13 -10.49
C LEU A 55 0.47 2.17 -11.44
N GLN A 56 -0.38 2.81 -12.22
CA GLN A 56 0.04 3.76 -13.26
C GLN A 56 0.20 5.18 -12.72
N TYR A 57 -0.61 5.55 -11.73
CA TYR A 57 -0.67 6.89 -11.18
C TYR A 57 -1.17 6.90 -9.74
N ILE A 58 -0.72 7.89 -8.96
CA ILE A 58 -1.25 8.20 -7.63
C ILE A 58 -1.49 9.71 -7.49
N ALA A 59 -2.64 10.08 -6.93
CA ALA A 59 -2.98 11.45 -6.56
C ALA A 59 -2.81 11.69 -5.04
N SER A 60 -2.91 12.95 -4.61
CA SER A 60 -2.83 13.34 -3.20
C SER A 60 -3.84 12.61 -2.31
N ALA A 61 -5.03 12.29 -2.82
CA ALA A 61 -6.04 11.55 -2.08
C ALA A 61 -5.58 10.13 -1.68
N GLY A 62 -4.95 9.39 -2.61
CA GLY A 62 -4.40 8.06 -2.33
C GLY A 62 -3.30 8.10 -1.27
N LEU A 63 -2.45 9.12 -1.32
CA LEU A 63 -1.41 9.35 -0.30
C LEU A 63 -2.00 9.68 1.07
N GLY A 64 -3.11 10.44 1.11
CA GLY A 64 -3.85 10.72 2.34
C GLY A 64 -4.34 9.44 3.02
N VAL A 65 -4.84 8.47 2.23
CA VAL A 65 -5.22 7.14 2.75
C VAL A 65 -4.01 6.42 3.33
N TYR A 66 -2.87 6.37 2.63
CA TYR A 66 -1.66 5.76 3.19
C TYR A 66 -1.25 6.41 4.52
N MET A 67 -1.24 7.74 4.60
CA MET A 67 -0.87 8.45 5.82
C MET A 67 -1.77 8.05 7.00
N ALA A 68 -3.08 8.06 6.81
CA ALA A 68 -4.04 7.74 7.85
C ALA A 68 -3.94 6.27 8.30
N TYR A 69 -3.72 5.34 7.37
CA TYR A 69 -3.71 3.91 7.70
C TYR A 69 -2.37 3.40 8.19
N ILE A 70 -1.24 3.95 7.75
CA ILE A 70 0.07 3.59 8.32
C ILE A 70 0.05 3.74 9.84
N GLU A 71 -0.43 4.89 10.34
CA GLU A 71 -0.52 5.15 11.78
C GLU A 71 -1.45 4.14 12.46
N ARG A 72 -2.65 3.91 11.92
CA ARG A 72 -3.62 2.95 12.46
C ARG A 72 -3.08 1.52 12.52
N PHE A 73 -2.34 1.08 11.50
CA PHE A 73 -1.72 -0.25 11.49
C PHE A 73 -0.57 -0.34 12.51
N ARG A 74 0.24 0.72 12.66
CA ARG A 74 1.32 0.77 13.65
C ARG A 74 0.80 0.76 15.09
N ASP A 75 -0.32 1.43 15.35
CA ASP A 75 -0.95 1.46 16.68
C ASP A 75 -1.38 0.06 17.16
N VAL A 76 -1.67 -0.86 16.24
CA VAL A 76 -2.02 -2.25 16.53
C VAL A 76 -0.84 -3.22 16.38
N GLY A 77 0.40 -2.71 16.30
CA GLY A 77 1.62 -3.52 16.20
C GLY A 77 1.89 -4.07 14.79
N GLY A 78 1.20 -3.55 13.78
CA GLY A 78 1.41 -3.82 12.37
C GLY A 78 2.23 -2.77 11.65
N ASP A 79 2.26 -2.86 10.32
CA ASP A 79 2.81 -1.81 9.46
C ASP A 79 2.35 -2.02 8.00
N ILE A 80 2.47 -0.98 7.20
CA ILE A 80 2.24 -1.02 5.74
C ILE A 80 3.56 -0.73 5.03
N LYS A 81 3.90 -1.55 4.04
CA LYS A 81 5.07 -1.38 3.18
C LYS A 81 4.65 -1.30 1.73
N VAL A 82 5.36 -0.51 0.92
CA VAL A 82 5.05 -0.35 -0.51
C VAL A 82 6.17 -0.95 -1.34
N THR A 83 5.82 -1.66 -2.40
CA THR A 83 6.78 -2.31 -3.30
C THR A 83 6.48 -2.02 -4.75
N HIS A 84 7.49 -2.20 -5.61
CA HIS A 84 7.35 -2.13 -7.06
C HIS A 84 6.71 -0.82 -7.58
N LEU A 85 7.00 0.32 -6.97
CA LEU A 85 6.54 1.60 -7.51
C LEU A 85 7.27 1.91 -8.83
N SER A 86 6.53 2.41 -9.81
CA SER A 86 7.14 3.01 -10.99
C SER A 86 7.88 4.30 -10.60
N GLU A 87 8.90 4.69 -11.35
CA GLU A 87 9.66 5.94 -11.09
C GLU A 87 8.76 7.16 -10.96
N ARG A 88 7.69 7.23 -11.78
CA ARG A 88 6.71 8.31 -11.72
C ARG A 88 5.97 8.35 -10.39
N VAL A 89 5.49 7.20 -9.92
CA VAL A 89 4.76 7.10 -8.66
C VAL A 89 5.71 7.34 -7.49
N GLN A 90 6.91 6.76 -7.52
CA GLN A 90 7.94 6.96 -6.50
C GLN A 90 8.33 8.44 -6.40
N HIS A 91 8.48 9.15 -7.51
CA HIS A 91 8.78 10.58 -7.50
C HIS A 91 7.68 11.40 -6.79
N VAL A 92 6.41 11.04 -6.96
CA VAL A 92 5.30 11.69 -6.25
C VAL A 92 5.39 11.41 -4.74
N PHE A 93 5.74 10.20 -4.32
CA PHE A 93 6.00 9.87 -2.91
C PHE A 93 7.16 10.69 -2.34
N ASP A 94 8.28 10.79 -3.08
CA ASP A 94 9.47 11.52 -2.66
C ASP A 94 9.24 13.03 -2.54
N LEU A 95 8.57 13.63 -3.54
CA LEU A 95 8.24 15.05 -3.54
C LEU A 95 7.43 15.45 -2.31
N LEU A 96 6.57 14.55 -1.85
CA LEU A 96 5.71 14.76 -0.69
C LEU A 96 6.33 14.23 0.61
N GLY A 97 7.55 13.70 0.56
CA GLY A 97 8.30 13.22 1.72
C GLY A 97 7.79 11.91 2.32
N PHE A 98 6.91 11.19 1.63
CA PHE A 98 6.29 9.96 2.13
C PHE A 98 7.29 8.82 2.30
N THR A 99 8.37 8.80 1.52
CA THR A 99 9.45 7.81 1.63
C THR A 99 10.21 7.87 2.96
N LYS A 100 9.97 8.90 3.80
CA LYS A 100 10.46 8.97 5.18
C LYS A 100 9.51 8.35 6.20
N ILE A 101 8.25 8.13 5.82
CA ILE A 101 7.17 7.69 6.68
C ILE A 101 6.83 6.23 6.39
N ILE A 102 6.83 5.85 5.12
CA ILE A 102 6.55 4.50 4.64
C ILE A 102 7.81 3.87 4.05
N ASP A 103 8.03 2.60 4.36
CA ASP A 103 9.07 1.80 3.71
C ASP A 103 8.66 1.53 2.26
N VAL A 104 9.34 2.19 1.32
CA VAL A 104 9.24 1.90 -0.12
C VAL A 104 10.42 1.03 -0.53
N LEU A 105 10.12 -0.19 -0.95
CA LEU A 105 11.10 -1.25 -1.24
C LEU A 105 11.00 -1.71 -2.69
N GLY A 106 12.04 -2.37 -3.19
CA GLY A 106 12.09 -2.81 -4.58
C GLY A 106 11.15 -3.99 -4.85
N THR A 107 11.09 -4.93 -3.90
CA THR A 107 10.40 -6.21 -4.09
C THR A 107 9.52 -6.62 -2.90
N ASP A 108 8.55 -7.50 -3.17
CA ASP A 108 7.68 -8.10 -2.14
C ASP A 108 8.48 -8.96 -1.16
N ASP A 109 9.57 -9.57 -1.63
CA ASP A 109 10.48 -10.38 -0.83
C ASP A 109 11.27 -9.51 0.16
N GLU A 110 11.81 -8.37 -0.29
CA GLU A 110 12.46 -7.40 0.60
C GLU A 110 11.51 -6.89 1.69
N ALA A 111 10.26 -6.57 1.33
CA ALA A 111 9.24 -6.15 2.29
C ALA A 111 8.91 -7.25 3.30
N THR A 112 8.83 -8.50 2.84
CA THR A 112 8.62 -9.67 3.71
C THR A 112 9.76 -9.85 4.69
N GLN A 113 11.02 -9.76 4.23
CA GLN A 113 12.19 -9.83 5.09
C GLN A 113 12.23 -8.68 6.11
N ARG A 114 11.78 -7.49 5.72
CA ARG A 114 11.74 -6.32 6.62
C ARG A 114 10.76 -6.52 7.78
N PHE A 115 9.62 -7.16 7.54
CA PHE A 115 8.69 -7.56 8.60
C PHE A 115 9.31 -8.60 9.55
N GLN A 116 10.05 -9.57 9.02
CA GLN A 116 10.68 -10.62 9.82
C GLN A 116 11.90 -10.13 10.62
N SER A 117 12.62 -9.12 10.12
CA SER A 117 13.83 -8.59 10.75
C SER A 117 13.55 -7.61 11.92
N THR A 118 12.28 -7.28 12.18
CA THR A 118 11.88 -6.36 13.26
C THR A 118 11.47 -7.10 14.54
N SER A 119 11.75 -8.41 14.63
CA SER A 119 11.56 -9.25 15.84
C SER A 119 12.82 -9.36 16.69
#